data_AF-A0A7C5J473-F1
#
_entry.id   AF-A0A7C5J473-F1
#
_cell.length_a   1.000
_cell.length_b   1.000
_cell.length_c   1.000
_cell.angle_alpha   90.00
_cell.angle_beta   90.00
_cell.angle_gamma   90.00
#
_symmetry.space_group_name_H-M   'P 1'
#
loop_
_entity.id
_entity.type
_entity.pdbx_description
1 polymer ?
#
loop_
_entity_poly.entity_id
_entity_poly.type
_entity_poly.pdbx_seq_one_letter_code
_entity_poly.pdbx_strand_id
1 'polypeptide(L)'
;MCRVVRAALLSAAVIATTLGASATAEAFCGFYVAGADAKLFNNATLVVMMRDGTKTVLSMQNNYQGPPENFAMVVPVPVVLQKEDVKTLPSTIFER
;
A
#
# COMPACT_ATOMS: atom_id res chain seq x y z
N MET A 1 47.18 -19.30 -6.89
CA MET A 1 46.81 -17.91 -7.25
C MET A 1 45.67 -17.81 -8.27
N CYS A 2 45.85 -18.24 -9.54
CA CYS A 2 44.84 -18.01 -10.60
C CYS A 2 43.42 -18.57 -10.36
N ARG A 3 43.28 -19.75 -9.73
CA ARG A 3 41.95 -20.35 -9.47
C ARG A 3 41.14 -19.60 -8.41
N VAL A 4 41.79 -19.07 -7.38
CA VAL A 4 41.15 -18.33 -6.28
C VAL A 4 40.67 -16.96 -6.75
N VAL A 5 41.48 -16.28 -7.57
CA VAL A 5 41.11 -14.98 -8.16
C VAL A 5 39.92 -15.13 -9.12
N ARG A 6 39.88 -16.19 -9.93
CA ARG A 6 38.73 -16.49 -10.80
C ARG A 6 37.44 -16.76 -10.02
N ALA A 7 37.53 -17.55 -8.94
CA ALA A 7 36.37 -17.81 -8.09
C ALA A 7 35.85 -16.52 -7.43
N ALA A 8 36.74 -15.66 -6.91
CA ALA A 8 36.37 -14.39 -6.30
C ALA A 8 35.70 -13.43 -7.31
N LEU A 9 36.19 -13.37 -8.55
CA LEU A 9 35.60 -12.54 -9.61
C LEU A 9 34.22 -13.04 -10.04
N LEU A 10 34.02 -14.36 -10.12
CA LEU A 10 32.72 -14.95 -10.44
C LEU A 10 31.71 -14.67 -9.33
N SER A 11 32.10 -14.82 -8.06
CA SER A 11 31.25 -14.50 -6.92
C SER A 11 30.88 -13.02 -6.89
N ALA A 12 31.84 -12.13 -7.13
CA ALA A 12 31.60 -10.68 -7.18
C ALA A 12 30.64 -10.30 -8.33
N ALA A 13 30.77 -10.94 -9.50
CA ALA A 13 29.88 -10.72 -10.63
C ALA A 13 28.44 -11.17 -10.33
N VAL A 14 28.26 -12.31 -9.66
CA VAL A 14 26.92 -12.82 -9.26
C VAL A 14 26.26 -11.93 -8.21
N ILE A 15 27.04 -11.42 -7.25
CA ILE A 15 26.53 -10.47 -6.25
C ILE A 15 26.13 -9.15 -6.93
N ALA A 16 26.94 -8.65 -7.85
CA ALA A 16 26.63 -7.41 -8.57
C ALA A 16 25.36 -7.53 -9.42
N THR A 17 25.13 -8.67 -10.09
CA THR A 17 23.92 -8.87 -10.91
C THR A 17 22.66 -9.02 -10.06
N THR A 18 22.74 -9.67 -8.90
CA THR A 18 21.57 -9.84 -8.00
C THR A 18 21.15 -8.54 -7.32
N LEU A 19 22.09 -7.65 -6.96
CA LEU A 19 21.77 -6.34 -6.40
C LEU A 19 21.22 -5.35 -7.45
N GLY A 20 21.63 -5.50 -8.72
CA GLY A 20 21.16 -4.64 -9.81
C GLY A 20 19.77 -4.99 -10.34
N ALA A 21 19.29 -6.22 -10.11
CA ALA A 21 17.99 -6.71 -10.58
C ALA A 21 16.85 -6.40 -9.61
N SER A 22 16.69 -5.14 -9.22
CA SER A 22 15.53 -4.73 -8.42
C SER A 22 14.27 -4.78 -9.29
N ALA A 23 13.33 -5.67 -8.97
CA ALA A 23 12.03 -5.69 -9.62
C ALA A 23 11.26 -4.40 -9.26
N THR A 24 10.68 -3.74 -10.26
CA THR A 24 9.77 -2.61 -10.03
C THR A 24 8.53 -3.12 -9.32
N ALA A 25 8.35 -2.75 -8.05
CA ALA A 25 7.12 -3.06 -7.33
C ALA A 25 5.99 -2.17 -7.89
N GLU A 26 5.04 -2.79 -8.58
CA GLU A 26 3.79 -2.14 -9.00
C GLU A 26 2.95 -1.86 -7.75
N ALA A 27 2.88 -0.60 -7.32
CA ALA A 27 2.00 -0.19 -6.24
C ALA A 27 0.57 -0.04 -6.77
N PHE A 28 -0.39 -0.73 -6.15
CA PHE A 28 -1.81 -0.56 -6.48
C PHE A 28 -2.28 0.82 -6.02
N CYS A 29 -2.69 1.68 -6.95
CA CYS A 29 -3.06 3.07 -6.69
C CYS A 29 -4.41 3.26 -5.95
N GLY A 30 -5.12 2.18 -5.62
CA GLY A 30 -6.51 2.26 -5.14
C GLY A 30 -7.50 2.50 -6.29
N PHE A 31 -8.77 2.13 -6.09
CA PHE A 31 -9.84 2.35 -7.06
C PHE A 31 -11.02 3.06 -6.38
N TYR A 32 -11.44 4.20 -6.93
CA TYR A 32 -12.64 4.94 -6.48
C TYR A 32 -13.78 4.66 -7.46
N VAL A 33 -14.96 4.30 -6.95
CA VAL A 33 -16.16 4.00 -7.74
C VAL A 33 -17.11 5.20 -7.64
N ALA A 34 -17.62 5.69 -8.77
CA ALA A 34 -18.73 6.64 -8.79
C ALA A 34 -19.63 6.44 -10.02
N GLY A 35 -20.83 7.02 -9.96
CA GLY A 35 -21.78 7.01 -11.09
C GLY A 35 -21.21 7.70 -12.34
N ALA A 36 -21.78 7.39 -13.50
CA ALA A 36 -21.25 7.74 -14.83
C ALA A 36 -20.90 9.23 -15.03
N ASP A 37 -21.56 10.14 -14.31
CA ASP A 37 -21.39 11.59 -14.45
C ASP A 37 -20.65 12.26 -13.28
N ALA A 38 -20.18 11.49 -12.30
CA ALA A 38 -19.57 12.03 -11.09
C ALA A 38 -18.08 12.36 -11.28
N LYS A 39 -17.71 13.64 -11.12
CA LYS A 39 -16.30 14.06 -11.03
C LYS A 39 -15.78 13.79 -9.62
N LEU A 40 -14.93 12.78 -9.48
CA LEU A 40 -14.26 12.43 -8.22
C LEU A 40 -12.97 13.24 -8.05
N PHE A 41 -12.87 14.01 -6.97
CA PHE A 41 -11.64 14.69 -6.58
C PHE A 41 -11.18 14.17 -5.20
N ASN A 42 -9.94 13.71 -5.13
CA ASN A 42 -9.30 13.27 -3.90
C ASN A 42 -8.01 14.07 -3.70
N ASN A 43 -8.04 15.04 -2.79
CA ASN A 43 -6.94 15.99 -2.63
C ASN A 43 -5.80 15.46 -1.73
N ALA A 44 -6.08 14.52 -0.83
CA ALA A 44 -5.10 13.79 -0.04
C ALA A 44 -5.82 12.69 0.75
N THR A 45 -5.55 11.42 0.45
CA THR A 45 -5.93 10.31 1.34
C THR A 45 -4.70 9.88 2.11
N LEU A 46 -4.76 9.99 3.45
CA LEU A 46 -3.71 9.43 4.30
C LEU A 46 -4.10 8.01 4.67
N VAL A 47 -3.24 7.07 4.32
CA VAL A 47 -3.38 5.66 4.70
C VAL A 47 -2.21 5.29 5.59
N VAL A 48 -2.52 4.83 6.80
CA VAL A 48 -1.54 4.28 7.73
C VAL A 48 -1.82 2.78 7.86
N MET A 49 -0.86 1.96 7.44
CA MET A 49 -0.97 0.51 7.52
C MET A 49 0.08 -0.03 8.49
N MET A 50 -0.36 -0.88 9.41
CA MET A 50 0.51 -1.62 10.31
C MET A 50 0.21 -3.11 10.17
N ARG A 51 1.26 -3.92 10.21
CA ARG A 51 1.14 -5.37 10.23
C ARG A 51 1.86 -5.93 11.44
N ASP A 52 1.14 -6.76 12.20
CA ASP A 52 1.69 -7.57 13.29
C ASP A 52 1.33 -9.05 13.03
N GLY A 53 2.34 -9.83 12.62
CA GLY A 53 2.17 -11.21 12.16
C GLY A 53 1.15 -11.34 11.02
N THR A 54 0.02 -11.99 11.30
CA THR A 54 -1.08 -12.20 10.35
C THR A 54 -2.14 -11.11 10.39
N LYS A 55 -2.06 -10.17 11.34
CA LYS A 55 -3.03 -9.08 11.50
C LYS A 55 -2.54 -7.83 10.78
N THR A 56 -3.39 -7.28 9.93
CA THR A 56 -3.17 -5.98 9.27
C THR A 56 -4.22 -4.99 9.76
N VAL A 57 -3.77 -3.82 10.21
CA VAL A 57 -4.64 -2.68 10.52
C VAL A 57 -4.41 -1.62 9.46
N LEU A 58 -5.49 -1.14 8.86
CA LEU A 58 -5.47 -0.12 7.82
C LEU A 58 -6.37 1.03 8.27
N SER A 59 -5.75 2.17 8.57
CA SER A 59 -6.42 3.41 8.98
C SER A 59 -6.39 4.38 7.82
N MET A 60 -7.56 4.95 7.45
CA MET A 60 -7.69 5.86 6.32
C MET A 60 -8.34 7.17 6.75
N GLN A 61 -7.80 8.29 6.29
CA GLN A 61 -8.46 9.59 6.31
C GLN A 61 -8.73 9.99 4.85
N ASN A 62 -10.00 9.86 4.44
CA ASN A 62 -10.44 10.17 3.08
C ASN A 62 -10.90 11.64 3.01
N ASN A 63 -10.31 12.42 2.10
CA ASN A 63 -10.74 13.79 1.82
C ASN A 63 -11.60 13.83 0.55
N TYR A 64 -12.82 13.29 0.64
CA TYR A 64 -13.81 13.28 -0.45
C TYR A 64 -14.57 14.61 -0.51
N GLN A 65 -14.67 15.18 -1.71
CA GLN A 65 -15.48 16.38 -1.98
C GLN A 65 -16.60 16.03 -2.97
N GLY A 66 -17.83 15.98 -2.47
CA GLY A 66 -19.03 15.67 -3.25
C GLY A 66 -20.21 15.30 -2.34
N PRO A 67 -21.37 14.98 -2.91
CA PRO A 67 -22.54 14.54 -2.14
C PRO A 67 -22.26 13.18 -1.44
N PRO A 68 -22.46 13.06 -0.12
CA PRO A 68 -22.17 11.84 0.64
C PRO A 68 -22.88 10.58 0.12
N GLU A 69 -24.08 10.72 -0.42
CA GLU A 69 -24.88 9.64 -1.00
C GLU A 69 -24.23 8.98 -2.22
N ASN A 70 -23.31 9.69 -2.89
CA ASN A 70 -22.55 9.18 -4.02
C ASN A 70 -21.17 8.63 -3.61
N PHE A 71 -20.83 8.69 -2.32
CA PHE A 71 -19.56 8.19 -1.82
C PHE A 71 -19.67 6.69 -1.51
N ALA A 72 -18.90 5.89 -2.25
CA ALA A 72 -18.71 4.48 -1.97
C ALA A 72 -17.21 4.13 -1.99
N MET A 73 -16.74 3.48 -0.92
CA MET A 73 -15.38 2.96 -0.83
C MET A 73 -15.43 1.44 -0.71
N VAL A 74 -14.71 0.75 -1.59
CA VAL A 74 -14.60 -0.72 -1.58
C VAL A 74 -13.20 -1.09 -1.12
N VAL A 75 -13.10 -1.77 0.03
CA VAL A 75 -11.83 -2.27 0.57
C VAL A 75 -11.89 -3.80 0.58
N PRO A 76 -11.13 -4.49 -0.29
CA PRO A 76 -11.07 -5.95 -0.26
C PRO A 76 -10.31 -6.42 0.97
N VAL A 77 -10.91 -7.35 1.72
CA VAL A 77 -10.33 -7.89 2.95
C VAL A 77 -10.22 -9.42 2.86
N PRO A 78 -9.17 -10.03 3.42
CA PRO A 78 -8.93 -11.47 3.29
C PRO A 78 -9.84 -12.32 4.19
N VAL A 79 -10.59 -11.67 5.10
CA VAL A 79 -11.46 -12.31 6.09
C VAL A 79 -12.72 -11.47 6.26
N VAL A 80 -13.80 -12.09 6.75
CA VAL A 80 -15.04 -11.39 7.09
C VAL A 80 -14.81 -10.53 8.34
N LEU A 81 -14.91 -9.20 8.19
CA LEU A 81 -14.82 -8.26 9.30
C LEU A 81 -16.12 -8.25 10.12
N GLN A 82 -15.99 -8.17 11.44
CA GLN A 82 -17.10 -7.90 12.35
C GLN A 82 -17.22 -6.40 12.61
N LYS A 83 -18.34 -5.97 13.20
CA LYS A 83 -18.58 -4.55 13.52
C LYS A 83 -17.47 -3.97 14.40
N GLU A 84 -16.92 -4.79 15.30
CA GLU A 84 -15.91 -4.39 16.27
C GLU A 84 -14.52 -4.18 15.63
N ASP A 85 -14.28 -4.73 14.45
CA ASP A 85 -13.06 -4.56 13.67
C ASP A 85 -13.00 -3.22 12.93
N VAL A 86 -14.15 -2.55 12.78
CA VAL A 86 -14.28 -1.27 12.07
C VAL A 86 -14.50 -0.15 13.07
N LYS A 87 -13.58 0.82 13.09
CA LYS A 87 -13.60 1.93 14.06
C LYS A 87 -13.48 3.27 13.36
N THR A 88 -14.25 4.24 13.82
CA THR A 88 -14.02 5.65 13.54
C THR A 88 -12.95 6.16 14.50
N LEU A 89 -11.91 6.77 13.95
CA LEU A 89 -10.75 7.23 14.69
C LEU A 89 -10.72 8.76 14.75
N PRO A 90 -10.20 9.37 15.83
CA PRO A 90 -10.03 10.82 15.90
C PRO A 90 -8.96 11.27 14.89
N SER A 91 -9.10 12.46 14.31
CA SER A 91 -8.17 12.96 13.28
C SER A 91 -6.73 13.11 13.76
N THR A 92 -6.53 13.30 15.07
CA THR A 92 -5.22 13.51 15.71
C THR A 92 -4.25 12.35 15.51
N ILE A 93 -4.74 11.13 15.24
CA ILE A 93 -3.86 9.99 14.97
C ILE A 93 -3.11 10.09 13.64
N PHE A 94 -3.53 10.99 12.75
CA PHE A 94 -2.91 11.21 11.43
C PHE A 94 -1.99 12.44 11.42
N GLU A 95 -1.84 13.12 12.57
CA GLU A 95 -0.87 14.20 12.74
C GLU A 95 0.56 13.64 12.73
N ARG A 96 1.51 14.40 12.18
CA ARG A 96 2.91 14.01 12.02
C ARG A 96 3.80 14.61 13.10
#